data_AF-J0Q8F5-F1
#
_entry.id   AF-J0Q8F5-F1
#
_cell.length_a   1.000
_cell.length_b   1.000
_cell.length_c   1.000
_cell.angle_alpha   90.00
_cell.angle_beta   90.00
_cell.angle_gamma   90.00
#
_symmetry.space_group_name_H-M   'P 1'
#
loop_
_entity.id
_entity.type
_entity.pdbx_description
1 polymer ?
#
loop_
_entity_poly.entity_id
_entity_poly.type
_entity_poly.pdbx_seq_one_letter_code
_entity_poly.pdbx_strand_id
1 'polypeptide(L)'
;MKIKKSLFALSFSLMASLSRAEDDGFYMSVGYQIGEAVQKVKNTGALQNLADRYDNLSNLLNQYNYLNSLVNLASTPSAITGAIDNLSSSAINLTSATTTSPAYQAVALALNAAVGMWQVIAFGISCGPGPNLGPEHLENGGVRSFDNTPNYSYNTGSGTTTTTCNGASNVGPNGILSSSEYQVLNTAYQTIQTALNQNQGGGMPALNSSKNMVVNINQTFTKNPTTEYTYPDGNGNYYSGGSSIPIQLKISSVNDAENLLQQAATIINVLTTQNPHVNGGGGAWGFSGKTGNVMDIFGDSFNAINEMIKNAQTALEKTKQLNANENTQITQPDNFNPYTSEDKGFAQEMLNRANAQAEILNLAQQVADNFHSIQGPIQQDLEECTAGSAGVINDNTYGSGCAFVKETLNSLVQHTAYYGNQVNQEKALAQTILNFKEALNTLNKDSTAINNGISHLPNAKSLQNMTHATQNPNSPEGLLTYSLDTNKYNQLQTITQELGKNPFRRFGVIDYQNNNGAMNGIGVQVGYKQFFGKKGIGG
;
A
#
# COMPACT_ATOMS: atom_id res chain seq x y z
N MET A 1 29.57 37.13 -91.96
CA MET A 1 30.25 36.05 -92.71
C MET A 1 30.27 34.80 -91.84
N LYS A 2 29.90 33.65 -92.39
CA LYS A 2 29.65 32.36 -91.72
C LYS A 2 30.90 31.76 -91.03
N ILE A 3 30.65 30.90 -90.02
CA ILE A 3 31.18 29.51 -89.78
C ILE A 3 31.24 29.26 -88.25
N LYS A 4 30.35 28.47 -87.60
CA LYS A 4 30.26 26.98 -87.43
C LYS A 4 31.52 26.39 -86.75
N LYS A 5 31.52 25.53 -85.71
CA LYS A 5 30.71 24.38 -85.21
C LYS A 5 31.21 24.08 -83.76
N SER A 6 30.37 23.79 -82.75
CA SER A 6 29.73 22.50 -82.40
C SER A 6 30.67 21.35 -81.98
N LEU A 7 30.53 20.86 -80.73
CA LEU A 7 30.33 19.45 -80.30
C LEU A 7 30.06 19.43 -78.77
N PHE A 8 28.83 19.10 -78.31
CA PHE A 8 28.39 17.79 -77.77
C PHE A 8 29.12 17.36 -76.48
N ALA A 9 28.53 16.83 -75.39
CA ALA A 9 27.20 16.67 -74.83
C ALA A 9 27.40 15.91 -73.49
N LEU A 10 26.65 16.20 -72.42
CA LEU A 10 25.94 15.17 -71.62
C LEU A 10 25.03 15.82 -70.56
N SER A 11 23.78 15.43 -70.64
CA SER A 11 22.66 15.67 -69.72
C SER A 11 22.79 14.90 -68.40
N PHE A 12 22.22 15.44 -67.31
CA PHE A 12 21.25 14.67 -66.53
C PHE A 12 20.26 15.60 -65.81
N SER A 13 18.99 15.28 -66.00
CA SER A 13 17.79 15.87 -65.45
C SER A 13 17.55 15.45 -63.99
N LEU A 14 16.97 16.39 -63.24
CA LEU A 14 15.92 16.24 -62.22
C LEU A 14 15.99 15.01 -61.27
N MET A 15 16.14 15.29 -59.98
CA MET A 15 15.28 14.66 -58.98
C MET A 15 14.56 15.75 -58.19
N ALA A 16 13.27 15.86 -58.48
CA ALA A 16 12.32 16.38 -57.53
C ALA A 16 12.29 15.44 -56.32
N SER A 17 12.62 15.92 -55.13
CA SER A 17 11.98 15.41 -53.94
C SER A 17 10.60 16.07 -53.87
N LEU A 18 9.61 15.34 -54.37
CA LEU A 18 8.24 15.46 -53.89
C LEU A 18 8.25 15.16 -52.39
N SER A 19 8.45 16.18 -51.56
CA SER A 19 7.89 16.14 -50.22
C SER A 19 6.44 16.57 -50.36
N ARG A 20 5.55 15.59 -50.61
CA ARG A 20 4.16 15.73 -50.18
C ARG A 20 4.23 15.85 -48.66
N ALA A 21 4.06 17.05 -48.13
CA ALA A 21 3.79 17.25 -46.72
C ALA A 21 2.28 17.07 -46.53
N GLU A 22 1.84 15.81 -46.56
CA GLU A 22 0.69 15.39 -45.77
C GLU A 22 1.32 14.89 -44.46
N ASP A 23 0.90 15.47 -43.34
CA ASP A 23 1.36 15.27 -41.95
C ASP A 23 2.49 16.16 -41.40
N ASP A 24 2.32 16.55 -40.13
CA ASP A 24 3.19 17.41 -39.34
C ASP A 24 4.65 16.90 -39.34
N GLY A 25 5.61 17.79 -39.56
CA GLY A 25 7.01 17.40 -39.71
C GLY A 25 8.04 18.47 -39.36
N PHE A 26 9.21 18.01 -38.92
CA PHE A 26 10.42 18.82 -38.80
C PHE A 26 11.01 19.08 -40.17
N TYR A 27 11.40 20.33 -40.44
CA TYR A 27 12.19 20.66 -41.61
C TYR A 27 13.56 21.20 -41.20
N MET A 28 14.56 20.83 -41.99
CA MET A 28 15.91 21.34 -41.89
C MET A 28 16.27 21.93 -43.25
N SER A 29 16.53 23.23 -43.30
CA SER A 29 17.05 23.90 -44.50
C SER A 29 18.46 24.42 -44.23
N VAL A 30 19.32 24.26 -45.23
CA VAL A 30 20.68 24.81 -45.24
C VAL A 30 20.71 25.87 -46.34
N GLY A 31 20.95 27.12 -45.97
CA GLY A 31 20.89 28.24 -46.91
C GLY A 31 21.83 29.37 -46.51
N TYR A 32 22.24 30.15 -47.50
CA TYR A 32 22.99 31.39 -47.31
C TYR A 32 21.99 32.54 -47.18
N GLN A 33 21.88 33.13 -45.99
CA GLN A 33 20.86 34.13 -45.65
C GLN A 33 21.45 35.55 -45.65
N ILE A 34 20.85 36.47 -46.41
CA ILE A 34 21.10 37.92 -46.34
C ILE A 34 19.82 38.56 -45.80
N GLY A 35 19.87 39.09 -44.56
CA GLY A 35 18.78 39.83 -43.92
C GLY A 35 18.10 39.07 -42.76
N GLU A 36 17.94 39.76 -41.64
CA GLU A 36 17.25 39.27 -40.44
C GLU A 36 15.75 39.05 -40.71
N ALA A 37 15.27 37.84 -40.42
CA ALA A 37 13.85 37.57 -40.23
C ALA A 37 13.66 36.97 -38.83
N VAL A 38 13.34 37.81 -37.85
CA VAL A 38 12.93 37.36 -36.52
C VAL A 38 11.44 37.01 -36.57
N GLN A 39 11.10 35.73 -36.63
CA GLN A 39 9.73 35.30 -36.43
C GLN A 39 9.45 35.22 -34.92
N LYS A 40 8.98 36.33 -34.33
CA LYS A 40 8.45 36.33 -32.96
C LYS A 40 7.20 35.44 -32.90
N VAL A 41 7.32 34.23 -32.37
CA VAL A 41 6.15 33.46 -31.93
C VAL A 41 5.78 33.95 -30.54
N LYS A 42 4.88 34.93 -30.46
CA LYS A 42 4.22 35.29 -29.20
C LYS A 42 3.21 34.20 -28.87
N ASN A 43 3.54 33.27 -27.97
CA ASN A 43 2.50 32.54 -27.25
C ASN A 43 1.94 33.52 -26.20
N THR A 44 0.74 34.06 -26.44
CA THR A 44 0.14 35.09 -25.58
C THR A 44 -0.38 34.55 -24.24
N GLY A 45 -0.01 33.32 -23.86
CA GLY A 45 -0.63 32.56 -22.78
C GLY A 45 -2.03 32.04 -23.14
N ALA A 46 -2.52 32.29 -24.35
CA ALA A 46 -3.87 31.90 -24.77
C ALA A 46 -4.08 30.39 -24.80
N LEU A 47 -3.06 29.62 -25.23
CA LEU A 47 -3.15 28.16 -25.26
C LEU A 47 -3.12 27.56 -23.85
N GLN A 48 -2.29 28.09 -22.95
CA GLN A 48 -2.28 27.73 -21.54
C GLN A 48 -3.62 28.08 -20.88
N ASN A 49 -4.14 29.29 -21.11
CA ASN A 49 -5.44 29.71 -20.57
C ASN A 49 -6.59 28.82 -21.09
N LEU A 50 -6.53 28.40 -22.36
CA LEU A 50 -7.50 27.46 -22.92
C LEU A 50 -7.39 26.08 -22.25
N ALA A 51 -6.18 25.53 -22.14
CA ALA A 51 -5.95 24.25 -21.47
C ALA A 51 -6.45 24.28 -20.02
N ASP A 52 -6.14 25.34 -19.27
CA ASP A 52 -6.59 25.48 -17.88
C ASP A 52 -8.10 25.61 -17.76
N ARG A 53 -8.78 26.26 -18.73
CA ARG A 53 -10.25 26.27 -18.78
C ARG A 53 -10.82 24.86 -19.01
N TYR A 54 -10.22 24.07 -19.91
CA TYR A 54 -10.63 22.69 -20.18
C TYR A 54 -10.35 21.75 -18.99
N ASP A 55 -9.24 21.92 -18.29
CA ASP A 55 -8.92 21.16 -17.07
C ASP A 55 -9.90 21.48 -15.94
N ASN A 56 -10.16 22.78 -15.70
CA ASN A 56 -11.13 23.21 -14.69
C ASN A 56 -12.55 22.71 -15.01
N LEU A 57 -12.95 22.76 -16.29
CA LEU A 57 -14.25 22.28 -16.72
C LEU A 57 -14.36 20.75 -16.63
N SER A 58 -13.28 20.01 -16.96
CA SER A 58 -13.21 18.56 -16.80
C SER A 58 -13.36 18.17 -15.32
N ASN A 59 -12.64 18.85 -14.41
CA ASN A 59 -12.75 18.62 -12.97
C ASN A 59 -14.17 18.89 -12.45
N LEU A 60 -14.79 20.01 -12.86
CA LEU A 60 -16.16 20.35 -12.48
C LEU A 60 -17.17 19.35 -13.03
N LEU A 61 -16.99 18.89 -14.27
CA LEU A 61 -17.84 17.85 -14.88
C LEU A 61 -17.73 16.51 -14.15
N ASN A 62 -16.52 16.12 -13.73
CA ASN A 62 -16.31 14.91 -12.94
C ASN A 62 -17.03 14.99 -11.59
N GLN A 63 -16.90 16.13 -10.90
CA GLN A 63 -17.59 16.40 -9.63
C GLN A 63 -19.11 16.38 -9.81
N TYR A 64 -19.62 17.09 -10.83
CA TYR A 64 -21.05 17.10 -11.16
C TYR A 64 -21.56 15.70 -11.47
N ASN A 65 -20.86 14.92 -12.30
CA ASN A 65 -21.27 13.57 -12.67
C ASN A 65 -21.32 12.64 -11.45
N TYR A 66 -20.33 12.73 -10.57
CA TYR A 66 -20.30 11.95 -9.33
C TYR A 66 -21.44 12.32 -8.38
N LEU A 67 -21.65 13.62 -8.12
CA LEU A 67 -22.74 14.09 -7.28
C LEU A 67 -24.12 13.75 -7.88
N ASN A 68 -24.25 13.83 -9.22
CA ASN A 68 -25.48 13.45 -9.92
C ASN A 68 -25.78 11.96 -9.74
N SER A 69 -24.76 11.11 -9.83
CA SER A 69 -24.91 9.67 -9.53
C SER A 69 -25.38 9.44 -8.09
N LEU A 70 -24.78 10.11 -7.10
CA LEU A 70 -25.19 10.00 -5.70
C LEU A 70 -26.63 10.49 -5.46
N VAL A 71 -27.04 11.59 -6.07
CA VAL A 71 -28.42 12.10 -5.98
C VAL A 71 -29.42 11.12 -6.59
N ASN A 72 -29.09 10.49 -7.72
CA ASN A 72 -29.92 9.45 -8.33
C ASN A 72 -30.03 8.22 -7.43
N LEU A 73 -28.92 7.76 -6.83
CA LEU A 73 -28.92 6.65 -5.87
C LEU A 73 -29.75 6.99 -4.62
N ALA A 74 -29.56 8.19 -4.06
CA ALA A 74 -30.30 8.67 -2.88
C ALA A 74 -31.81 8.85 -3.15
N SER A 75 -32.21 8.96 -4.40
CA SER A 75 -33.62 9.05 -4.82
C SER A 75 -34.23 7.69 -5.19
N THR A 76 -33.44 6.61 -5.10
CA THR A 76 -33.85 5.26 -5.54
C THR A 76 -33.88 4.32 -4.33
N PRO A 77 -35.07 3.98 -3.79
CA PRO A 77 -35.18 3.15 -2.59
C PRO A 77 -34.41 1.83 -2.68
N SER A 78 -34.49 1.10 -3.80
CA SER A 78 -33.75 -0.16 -3.97
C SER A 78 -32.23 0.01 -3.91
N ALA A 79 -31.70 1.17 -4.36
CA ALA A 79 -30.28 1.46 -4.28
C ALA A 79 -29.84 1.75 -2.84
N ILE A 80 -30.68 2.44 -2.06
CA ILE A 80 -30.45 2.66 -0.63
C ILE A 80 -30.44 1.33 0.12
N THR A 81 -31.43 0.46 -0.12
CA THR A 81 -31.47 -0.89 0.47
C THR A 81 -30.22 -1.68 0.10
N GLY A 82 -29.81 -1.68 -1.17
CA GLY A 82 -28.57 -2.35 -1.60
C GLY A 82 -27.31 -1.81 -0.90
N ALA A 83 -27.24 -0.50 -0.64
CA ALA A 83 -26.12 0.10 0.09
C ALA A 83 -26.10 -0.30 1.57
N ILE A 84 -27.27 -0.43 2.21
CA ILE A 84 -27.39 -0.97 3.57
C ILE A 84 -26.94 -2.43 3.63
N ASP A 85 -27.36 -3.25 2.65
CA ASP A 85 -26.98 -4.66 2.56
C ASP A 85 -25.47 -4.83 2.33
N ASN A 86 -24.89 -3.97 1.51
CA ASN A 86 -23.45 -3.88 1.28
C ASN A 86 -22.68 -3.58 2.57
N LEU A 87 -23.09 -2.55 3.33
CA LEU A 87 -22.46 -2.21 4.60
C LEU A 87 -22.58 -3.35 5.62
N SER A 88 -23.74 -4.00 5.69
CA SER A 88 -23.97 -5.15 6.59
C SER A 88 -23.09 -6.33 6.21
N SER A 89 -23.00 -6.66 4.92
CA SER A 89 -22.14 -7.74 4.40
C SER A 89 -20.66 -7.45 4.63
N SER A 90 -20.23 -6.20 4.45
CA SER A 90 -18.87 -5.74 4.71
C SER A 90 -18.52 -5.84 6.21
N ALA A 91 -19.43 -5.44 7.09
CA ALA A 91 -19.24 -5.59 8.54
C ALA A 91 -19.12 -7.07 8.95
N ILE A 92 -19.99 -7.95 8.42
CA ILE A 92 -19.89 -9.39 8.64
C ILE A 92 -18.53 -9.91 8.17
N ASN A 93 -18.05 -9.49 6.99
CA ASN A 93 -16.74 -9.91 6.51
C ASN A 93 -15.64 -9.47 7.48
N LEU A 94 -15.60 -8.18 7.84
CA LEU A 94 -14.61 -7.63 8.77
C LEU A 94 -14.54 -8.40 10.10
N THR A 95 -15.67 -8.85 10.63
CA THR A 95 -15.75 -9.50 11.95
C THR A 95 -15.60 -11.02 11.92
N SER A 96 -16.10 -11.69 10.88
CA SER A 96 -16.32 -13.14 10.89
C SER A 96 -15.59 -13.92 9.80
N ALA A 97 -15.07 -13.25 8.76
CA ALA A 97 -14.26 -13.92 7.76
C ALA A 97 -12.76 -13.90 8.12
N THR A 98 -11.99 -14.74 7.43
CA THR A 98 -10.54 -14.85 7.59
C THR A 98 -9.82 -14.33 6.34
N THR A 99 -9.78 -15.10 5.26
CA THR A 99 -9.02 -14.80 4.03
C THR A 99 -9.41 -13.46 3.40
N THR A 100 -10.70 -13.12 3.41
CA THR A 100 -11.24 -11.94 2.74
C THR A 100 -11.41 -10.73 3.66
N SER A 101 -11.11 -10.86 4.95
CA SER A 101 -11.31 -9.79 5.94
C SER A 101 -10.04 -8.96 6.10
N PRO A 102 -10.04 -7.67 5.73
CA PRO A 102 -8.89 -6.79 5.95
C PRO A 102 -8.46 -6.72 7.41
N ALA A 103 -9.41 -6.71 8.35
CA ALA A 103 -9.10 -6.67 9.78
C ALA A 103 -8.38 -7.95 10.23
N TYR A 104 -8.85 -9.13 9.78
CA TYR A 104 -8.18 -10.40 10.07
C TYR A 104 -6.77 -10.44 9.44
N GLN A 105 -6.64 -10.02 8.17
CA GLN A 105 -5.35 -10.02 7.48
C GLN A 105 -4.36 -9.07 8.13
N ALA A 106 -4.82 -7.93 8.67
CA ALA A 106 -3.97 -7.01 9.43
C ALA A 106 -3.45 -7.62 10.72
N VAL A 107 -4.32 -8.31 11.49
CA VAL A 107 -3.89 -9.07 12.68
C VAL A 107 -2.88 -10.14 12.27
N ALA A 108 -3.21 -10.96 11.28
CA ALA A 108 -2.33 -12.03 10.80
C ALA A 108 -0.96 -11.47 10.36
N LEU A 109 -0.93 -10.36 9.63
CA LEU A 109 0.32 -9.74 9.15
C LEU A 109 1.20 -9.28 10.32
N ALA A 110 0.62 -8.67 11.35
CA ALA A 110 1.36 -8.28 12.56
C ALA A 110 1.96 -9.48 13.31
N LEU A 111 1.19 -10.57 13.45
CA LEU A 111 1.69 -11.82 14.04
C LEU A 111 2.83 -12.43 13.21
N ASN A 112 2.61 -12.52 11.90
CA ASN A 112 3.54 -13.11 10.95
C ASN A 112 4.85 -12.32 10.89
N ALA A 113 4.79 -10.99 10.94
CA ALA A 113 5.98 -10.15 10.97
C ALA A 113 6.77 -10.31 12.28
N ALA A 114 6.11 -10.40 13.43
CA ALA A 114 6.80 -10.61 14.71
C ALA A 114 7.48 -11.99 14.79
N VAL A 115 6.79 -13.04 14.35
CA VAL A 115 7.32 -14.40 14.26
C VAL A 115 8.45 -14.48 13.23
N GLY A 116 8.24 -13.93 12.04
CA GLY A 116 9.23 -13.88 10.97
C GLY A 116 10.49 -13.15 11.40
N MET A 117 10.35 -12.03 12.10
CA MET A 117 11.49 -11.28 12.62
C MET A 117 12.36 -12.13 13.54
N TRP A 118 11.74 -12.87 14.45
CA TRP A 118 12.48 -13.82 15.28
C TRP A 118 13.17 -14.90 14.44
N GLN A 119 12.48 -15.49 13.46
CA GLN A 119 13.05 -16.53 12.59
C GLN A 119 14.27 -16.05 11.79
N VAL A 120 14.25 -14.79 11.36
CA VAL A 120 15.34 -14.21 10.56
C VAL A 120 16.57 -13.92 11.42
N ILE A 121 16.40 -13.44 12.66
CA ILE A 121 17.53 -12.94 13.47
C ILE A 121 18.02 -13.90 14.55
N ALA A 122 17.21 -14.90 14.95
CA ALA A 122 17.47 -15.74 16.12
C ALA A 122 18.88 -16.39 16.12
N PHE A 123 19.33 -16.87 14.96
CA PHE A 123 20.61 -17.56 14.84
C PHE A 123 21.83 -16.67 15.16
N GLY A 124 21.67 -15.34 15.08
CA GLY A 124 22.73 -14.40 15.39
C GLY A 124 22.74 -13.90 16.83
N ILE A 125 21.73 -14.30 17.63
CA ILE A 125 21.58 -13.90 19.03
C ILE A 125 22.03 -15.07 19.90
N SER A 126 23.09 -14.85 20.69
CA SER A 126 23.54 -15.82 21.68
C SER A 126 22.68 -15.75 22.94
N CYS A 127 22.55 -16.89 23.63
CA CYS A 127 21.83 -16.97 24.90
C CYS A 127 22.52 -17.90 25.90
N GLY A 128 22.23 -17.74 27.19
CA GLY A 128 22.81 -18.60 28.23
C GLY A 128 22.65 -18.05 29.65
N PRO A 129 23.21 -18.77 30.64
CA PRO A 129 23.11 -18.37 32.05
C PRO A 129 24.02 -17.20 32.45
N GLY A 130 24.99 -16.82 31.62
CA GLY A 130 26.00 -15.81 31.96
C GLY A 130 27.32 -16.38 32.50
N PRO A 131 28.30 -15.51 32.85
CA PRO A 131 29.59 -15.95 33.36
C PRO A 131 29.47 -16.54 34.78
N ASN A 132 30.43 -17.38 35.15
CA ASN A 132 30.60 -17.97 36.49
C ASN A 132 29.38 -18.79 37.00
N LEU A 133 29.46 -20.12 36.90
CA LEU A 133 28.43 -21.02 37.45
C LEU A 133 28.35 -20.92 38.99
N GLY A 134 27.38 -20.15 39.52
CA GLY A 134 27.02 -20.06 40.95
C GLY A 134 25.52 -19.72 41.13
N PRO A 135 24.91 -19.71 42.32
CA PRO A 135 23.45 -19.64 42.51
C PRO A 135 22.66 -18.65 41.62
N GLU A 136 23.25 -17.48 41.31
CA GLU A 136 22.73 -16.46 40.38
C GLU A 136 22.47 -16.99 38.94
N HIS A 137 23.18 -18.03 38.49
CA HIS A 137 22.97 -18.65 37.16
C HIS A 137 21.60 -19.32 37.01
N LEU A 138 20.98 -19.75 38.13
CA LEU A 138 19.63 -20.34 38.12
C LEU A 138 18.56 -19.27 37.92
N GLU A 139 18.81 -18.03 38.35
CA GLU A 139 17.92 -16.88 38.10
C GLU A 139 17.90 -16.53 36.61
N ASN A 140 19.04 -16.67 35.93
CA ASN A 140 19.16 -16.57 34.47
C ASN A 140 18.67 -17.83 33.72
N GLY A 141 18.09 -18.80 34.43
CA GLY A 141 17.48 -19.99 33.84
C GLY A 141 18.41 -21.19 33.62
N GLY A 142 19.71 -21.07 33.92
CA GLY A 142 20.71 -22.12 33.74
C GLY A 142 20.99 -22.44 32.27
N VAL A 143 21.71 -23.54 32.02
CA VAL A 143 21.95 -24.03 30.64
C VAL A 143 20.73 -24.80 30.16
N ARG A 144 20.17 -24.39 29.00
CA ARG A 144 18.97 -24.99 28.42
C ARG A 144 19.07 -25.18 26.93
N SER A 145 18.36 -26.18 26.41
CA SER A 145 18.11 -26.33 24.97
C SER A 145 16.62 -26.30 24.70
N PHE A 146 16.19 -25.54 23.70
CA PHE A 146 14.81 -25.35 23.32
C PHE A 146 14.58 -25.96 21.94
N ASP A 147 13.62 -26.87 21.83
CA ASP A 147 13.28 -27.50 20.55
C ASP A 147 12.28 -26.64 19.75
N ASN A 148 12.17 -26.94 18.45
CA ASN A 148 11.30 -26.27 17.50
C ASN A 148 11.62 -24.77 17.35
N THR A 149 12.90 -24.40 17.42
CA THR A 149 13.38 -23.02 17.27
C THR A 149 14.26 -22.86 16.03
N PRO A 150 14.24 -21.68 15.38
CA PRO A 150 15.12 -21.39 14.25
C PRO A 150 16.55 -21.14 14.76
N ASN A 151 17.52 -21.91 14.27
CA ASN A 151 18.92 -21.74 14.66
C ASN A 151 19.90 -22.16 13.55
N TYR A 152 21.14 -21.69 13.64
CA TYR A 152 22.26 -22.09 12.79
C TYR A 152 23.40 -22.66 13.64
N SER A 153 23.89 -23.83 13.27
CA SER A 153 25.02 -24.46 13.94
C SER A 153 26.30 -24.22 13.12
N TYR A 154 27.16 -23.35 13.64
CA TYR A 154 28.49 -23.10 13.06
C TYR A 154 29.40 -24.34 13.08
N ASN A 155 29.15 -25.28 14.00
CA ASN A 155 29.91 -26.53 14.08
C ASN A 155 29.59 -27.48 12.91
N THR A 156 28.35 -27.49 12.45
CA THR A 156 27.90 -28.36 11.34
C THR A 156 27.78 -27.62 10.01
N GLY A 157 27.83 -26.28 10.03
CA GLY A 157 27.63 -25.44 8.85
C GLY A 157 26.19 -25.47 8.31
N SER A 158 25.21 -25.84 9.14
CA SER A 158 23.83 -26.08 8.74
C SER A 158 22.84 -25.48 9.74
N GLY A 159 21.61 -25.21 9.29
CA GLY A 159 20.55 -24.89 10.22
C GLY A 159 20.16 -26.08 11.10
N THR A 160 19.49 -25.78 12.20
CA THR A 160 19.01 -26.74 13.19
C THR A 160 17.67 -26.27 13.76
N THR A 161 16.89 -27.20 14.31
CA THR A 161 15.61 -26.91 14.98
C THR A 161 15.70 -26.81 16.50
N THR A 162 16.91 -26.73 17.05
CA THR A 162 17.15 -26.62 18.49
C THR A 162 18.14 -25.49 18.77
N THR A 163 17.75 -24.57 19.64
CA THR A 163 18.65 -23.53 20.16
C THR A 163 19.14 -23.93 21.54
N THR A 164 20.45 -23.94 21.74
CA THR A 164 21.06 -24.20 23.04
C THR A 164 21.57 -22.90 23.65
N CYS A 165 20.97 -22.50 24.76
CA CYS A 165 21.39 -21.38 25.58
C CYS A 165 22.42 -21.85 26.61
N ASN A 166 23.68 -21.82 26.20
CA ASN A 166 24.82 -22.21 27.01
C ASN A 166 25.96 -21.17 27.04
N GLY A 167 25.73 -19.97 26.52
CA GLY A 167 26.71 -18.89 26.54
C GLY A 167 27.11 -18.48 27.97
N ALA A 168 28.40 -18.26 28.16
CA ALA A 168 29.01 -17.83 29.42
C ALA A 168 29.42 -16.33 29.40
N SER A 169 28.95 -15.58 28.40
CA SER A 169 29.17 -14.13 28.30
C SER A 169 28.16 -13.34 29.15
N ASN A 170 28.43 -12.08 29.44
CA ASN A 170 27.53 -11.23 30.25
C ASN A 170 26.10 -11.20 29.67
N VAL A 171 25.10 -11.28 30.54
CA VAL A 171 23.67 -11.20 30.20
C VAL A 171 23.21 -9.73 30.14
N GLY A 172 22.28 -9.43 29.23
CA GLY A 172 21.60 -8.13 29.17
C GLY A 172 22.04 -7.26 27.98
N PRO A 173 21.87 -5.93 28.04
CA PRO A 173 22.14 -5.03 26.93
C PRO A 173 23.57 -5.17 26.39
N ASN A 174 23.69 -5.35 25.08
CA ASN A 174 24.95 -5.62 24.39
C ASN A 174 25.69 -6.89 24.88
N GLY A 175 24.99 -7.77 25.59
CA GLY A 175 25.42 -9.09 26.04
C GLY A 175 24.55 -10.19 25.44
N ILE A 176 24.54 -11.37 26.04
CA ILE A 176 23.69 -12.48 25.61
C ILE A 176 22.30 -12.38 26.24
N LEU A 177 21.31 -12.99 25.59
CA LEU A 177 19.99 -13.15 26.19
C LEU A 177 20.06 -14.19 27.31
N SER A 178 19.47 -13.94 28.48
CA SER A 178 19.42 -14.97 29.52
C SER A 178 18.57 -16.16 29.06
N SER A 179 18.86 -17.37 29.55
CA SER A 179 18.01 -18.53 29.27
C SER A 179 16.57 -18.35 29.80
N SER A 180 16.37 -17.56 30.86
CA SER A 180 15.05 -17.22 31.39
C SER A 180 14.27 -16.28 30.46
N GLU A 181 14.89 -15.22 29.93
CA GLU A 181 14.26 -14.33 28.95
C GLU A 181 14.04 -15.03 27.60
N TYR A 182 14.96 -15.90 27.19
CA TYR A 182 14.77 -16.77 26.02
C TYR A 182 13.56 -17.70 26.22
N GLN A 183 13.34 -18.25 27.42
CA GLN A 183 12.15 -19.05 27.72
C GLN A 183 10.86 -18.22 27.57
N VAL A 184 10.84 -16.96 28.01
CA VAL A 184 9.69 -16.06 27.84
C VAL A 184 9.39 -15.86 26.36
N LEU A 185 10.41 -15.47 25.58
CA LEU A 185 10.29 -15.29 24.13
C LEU A 185 9.85 -16.57 23.44
N ASN A 186 10.49 -17.70 23.74
CA ASN A 186 10.17 -18.98 23.12
C ASN A 186 8.75 -19.44 23.47
N THR A 187 8.26 -19.16 24.68
CA THR A 187 6.87 -19.48 25.03
C THR A 187 5.89 -18.70 24.16
N ALA A 188 6.12 -17.40 23.97
CA ALA A 188 5.31 -16.57 23.10
C ALA A 188 5.37 -17.04 21.64
N TYR A 189 6.59 -17.30 21.14
CA TYR A 189 6.83 -17.82 19.80
C TYR A 189 6.13 -19.16 19.55
N GLN A 190 6.29 -20.16 20.43
CA GLN A 190 5.64 -21.47 20.30
C GLN A 190 4.12 -21.36 20.39
N THR A 191 3.60 -20.41 21.18
CA THR A 191 2.15 -20.16 21.27
C THR A 191 1.58 -19.69 19.93
N ILE A 192 2.23 -18.71 19.28
CA ILE A 192 1.81 -18.24 17.96
C ILE A 192 2.00 -19.32 16.91
N GLN A 193 3.16 -20.01 16.89
CA GLN A 193 3.42 -21.09 15.95
C GLN A 193 2.39 -22.23 16.04
N THR A 194 2.02 -22.61 17.27
CA THR A 194 0.96 -23.61 17.50
C THR A 194 -0.37 -23.12 16.93
N ALA A 195 -0.73 -21.86 17.18
CA ALA A 195 -1.99 -21.28 16.70
C ALA A 195 -2.05 -21.19 15.17
N LEU A 196 -0.97 -20.77 14.52
CA LEU A 196 -0.89 -20.65 13.06
C LEU A 196 -0.85 -22.02 12.36
N ASN A 197 -0.31 -23.04 13.01
CA ASN A 197 -0.26 -24.39 12.46
C ASN A 197 -1.67 -25.02 12.41
N GLN A 198 -2.16 -25.28 11.18
CA GLN A 198 -3.50 -25.84 10.96
C GLN A 198 -3.70 -27.21 11.62
N ASN A 199 -2.64 -28.02 11.74
CA ASN A 199 -2.74 -29.37 12.32
C ASN A 199 -2.68 -29.37 13.86
N GLN A 200 -2.15 -28.29 14.47
CA GLN A 200 -1.99 -28.21 15.92
C GLN A 200 -3.03 -27.29 16.57
N GLY A 201 -3.03 -26.00 16.21
CA GLY A 201 -3.94 -24.99 16.75
C GLY A 201 -5.17 -24.73 15.89
N GLY A 202 -5.25 -25.32 14.70
CA GLY A 202 -6.40 -25.20 13.80
C GLY A 202 -6.47 -23.87 13.04
N GLY A 203 -5.35 -23.16 12.94
CA GLY A 203 -5.26 -21.81 12.39
C GLY A 203 -5.86 -20.75 13.31
N MET A 204 -5.45 -19.48 13.14
CA MET A 204 -6.10 -18.37 13.83
C MET A 204 -7.59 -18.33 13.43
N PRO A 205 -8.54 -18.36 14.38
CA PRO A 205 -9.96 -18.26 14.06
C PRO A 205 -10.33 -16.85 13.61
N ALA A 206 -11.54 -16.67 13.10
CA ALA A 206 -12.10 -15.34 12.83
C ALA A 206 -12.07 -14.45 14.09
N LEU A 207 -12.03 -13.13 13.91
CA LEU A 207 -11.78 -12.17 14.99
C LEU A 207 -12.87 -12.18 16.09
N ASN A 208 -14.08 -12.64 15.76
CA ASN A 208 -15.18 -12.79 16.71
C ASN A 208 -15.23 -14.17 17.39
N SER A 209 -14.18 -14.98 17.27
CA SER A 209 -14.15 -16.36 17.74
C SER A 209 -12.85 -16.68 18.48
N SER A 210 -12.88 -17.76 19.26
CA SER A 210 -11.76 -18.24 20.06
C SER A 210 -11.78 -19.77 20.11
N LYS A 211 -10.61 -20.40 20.20
CA LYS A 211 -10.49 -21.86 20.40
C LYS A 211 -9.55 -22.15 21.56
N ASN A 212 -9.80 -23.21 22.32
CA ASN A 212 -8.81 -23.72 23.27
C ASN A 212 -7.70 -24.43 22.51
N MET A 213 -6.46 -24.25 22.94
CA MET A 213 -5.30 -24.98 22.42
C MET A 213 -4.35 -25.40 23.55
N VAL A 214 -3.49 -26.38 23.25
CA VAL A 214 -2.42 -26.81 24.15
C VAL A 214 -1.09 -26.61 23.45
N VAL A 215 -0.24 -25.76 24.00
CA VAL A 215 1.11 -25.51 23.52
C VAL A 215 2.03 -26.53 24.18
N ASN A 216 2.73 -27.33 23.37
CA ASN A 216 3.70 -28.31 23.84
C ASN A 216 5.11 -27.79 23.55
N ILE A 217 5.88 -27.56 24.61
CA ILE A 217 7.27 -27.09 24.49
C ILE A 217 8.18 -28.17 25.06
N ASN A 218 8.98 -28.77 24.19
CA ASN A 218 10.07 -29.66 24.59
C ASN A 218 11.34 -28.84 24.78
N GLN A 219 12.01 -29.08 25.90
CA GLN A 219 13.28 -28.46 26.21
C GLN A 219 14.12 -29.38 27.08
N THR A 220 15.40 -29.09 27.22
CA THR A 220 16.31 -29.80 28.09
C THR A 220 16.96 -28.83 29.05
N PHE A 221 17.05 -29.18 30.33
CA PHE A 221 17.88 -28.48 31.31
C PHE A 221 19.16 -29.27 31.56
N THR A 222 20.31 -28.60 31.49
CA THR A 222 21.61 -29.24 31.76
C THR A 222 21.99 -29.03 33.21
N LYS A 223 21.97 -30.12 33.98
CA LYS A 223 22.41 -30.12 35.37
C LYS A 223 23.93 -30.24 35.46
N ASN A 224 24.55 -29.39 36.27
CA ASN A 224 25.99 -29.39 36.56
C ASN A 224 26.85 -29.41 35.28
N PRO A 225 26.78 -28.40 34.41
CA PRO A 225 27.72 -28.29 33.29
C PRO A 225 29.16 -28.31 33.82
N THR A 226 30.02 -29.11 33.20
CA THR A 226 31.33 -29.49 33.76
C THR A 226 32.49 -28.78 33.12
N THR A 227 32.29 -28.17 31.94
CA THR A 227 33.36 -27.63 31.14
C THR A 227 32.95 -26.33 30.46
N GLU A 228 33.81 -25.32 30.57
CA GLU A 228 33.71 -24.06 29.83
C GLU A 228 34.72 -24.10 28.67
N TYR A 229 34.24 -23.80 27.47
CA TYR A 229 35.04 -23.72 26.25
C TYR A 229 34.95 -22.31 25.67
N THR A 230 35.97 -21.90 24.93
CA THR A 230 35.92 -20.70 24.08
C THR A 230 35.37 -21.08 22.71
N TYR A 231 34.47 -20.28 22.15
CA TYR A 231 33.95 -20.51 20.80
C TYR A 231 35.10 -20.50 19.77
N PRO A 232 35.03 -21.32 18.71
CA PRO A 232 36.09 -21.40 17.69
C PRO A 232 36.43 -20.07 16.99
N ASP A 233 35.46 -19.16 16.92
CA ASP A 233 35.61 -17.81 16.35
C ASP A 233 36.17 -16.78 17.35
N GLY A 234 36.43 -17.19 18.60
CA GLY A 234 36.91 -16.34 19.68
C GLY A 234 35.84 -15.44 20.32
N ASN A 235 34.57 -15.55 19.92
CA ASN A 235 33.48 -14.66 20.37
C ASN A 235 32.86 -15.12 21.71
N GLY A 236 33.71 -15.29 22.72
CA GLY A 236 33.29 -15.60 24.09
C GLY A 236 33.32 -17.08 24.43
N ASN A 237 32.71 -17.42 25.56
CA ASN A 237 32.77 -18.76 26.14
C ASN A 237 31.38 -19.41 26.21
N TYR A 238 31.34 -20.73 26.31
CA TYR A 238 30.13 -21.51 26.48
C TYR A 238 30.34 -22.73 27.38
N TYR A 239 29.26 -23.15 28.03
CA TYR A 239 29.24 -24.32 28.88
C TYR A 239 28.84 -25.58 28.13
N SER A 240 29.42 -26.70 28.56
CA SER A 240 29.15 -28.03 28.03
C SER A 240 29.32 -29.11 29.11
N GLY A 241 29.02 -30.36 28.75
CA GLY A 241 29.00 -31.48 29.69
C GLY A 241 27.79 -31.42 30.62
N GLY A 242 27.89 -32.07 31.78
CA GLY A 242 26.76 -32.23 32.71
C GLY A 242 25.76 -33.32 32.30
N SER A 243 24.61 -33.34 32.96
CA SER A 243 23.54 -34.32 32.73
C SER A 243 22.27 -33.64 32.24
N SER A 244 21.80 -34.06 31.07
CA SER A 244 20.59 -33.54 30.43
C SER A 244 19.32 -34.08 31.10
N ILE A 245 18.42 -33.17 31.48
CA ILE A 245 17.10 -33.48 32.03
C ILE A 245 16.06 -32.99 31.02
N PRO A 246 15.33 -33.90 30.34
CA PRO A 246 14.26 -33.49 29.44
C PRO A 246 13.09 -32.94 30.24
N ILE A 247 12.52 -31.84 29.76
CA ILE A 247 11.36 -31.15 30.33
C ILE A 247 10.35 -30.95 29.21
N GLN A 248 9.12 -31.39 29.45
CA GLN A 248 8.00 -31.08 28.57
C GLN A 248 7.03 -30.15 29.30
N LEU A 249 6.85 -28.95 28.77
CA LEU A 249 5.82 -28.02 29.22
C LEU A 249 4.55 -28.24 28.39
N LYS A 250 3.42 -28.32 29.08
CA LYS A 250 2.08 -28.34 28.47
C LYS A 250 1.31 -27.15 28.99
N ILE A 251 1.10 -26.17 28.13
CA ILE A 251 0.48 -24.89 28.49
C ILE A 251 -0.91 -24.86 27.85
N SER A 252 -1.95 -24.79 28.67
CA SER A 252 -3.30 -24.48 28.19
C SER A 252 -3.38 -23.00 27.83
N SER A 253 -3.81 -22.71 26.61
CA SER A 253 -3.92 -21.34 26.10
C SER A 253 -5.20 -21.18 25.27
N VAL A 254 -5.56 -19.94 25.00
CA VAL A 254 -6.64 -19.57 24.07
C VAL A 254 -6.02 -19.11 22.75
N ASN A 255 -6.53 -19.62 21.64
CA ASN A 255 -6.25 -19.18 20.29
C ASN A 255 -7.33 -18.17 19.89
N ASP A 256 -7.05 -16.89 20.14
CA ASP A 256 -7.81 -15.73 19.70
C ASP A 256 -6.85 -14.59 19.32
N ALA A 257 -7.34 -13.61 18.56
CA ALA A 257 -6.51 -12.52 18.06
C ALA A 257 -5.86 -11.67 19.17
N GLU A 258 -6.55 -11.49 20.30
CA GLU A 258 -6.09 -10.63 21.40
C GLU A 258 -4.90 -11.26 22.13
N ASN A 259 -5.02 -12.52 22.52
CA ASN A 259 -3.94 -13.26 23.15
C ASN A 259 -2.75 -13.38 22.19
N LEU A 260 -2.97 -13.69 20.91
CA LEU A 260 -1.87 -13.83 19.95
C LEU A 260 -1.13 -12.51 19.72
N LEU A 261 -1.82 -11.37 19.61
CA LEU A 261 -1.17 -10.06 19.50
C LEU A 261 -0.36 -9.72 20.77
N GLN A 262 -0.82 -10.16 21.95
CA GLN A 262 -0.06 -10.02 23.19
C GLN A 262 1.21 -10.89 23.18
N GLN A 263 1.14 -12.10 22.63
CA GLN A 263 2.34 -12.93 22.44
C GLN A 263 3.31 -12.29 21.45
N ALA A 264 2.82 -11.73 20.34
CA ALA A 264 3.66 -11.01 19.38
C ALA A 264 4.37 -9.81 20.01
N ALA A 265 3.63 -9.01 20.79
CA ALA A 265 4.18 -7.91 21.57
C ALA A 265 5.26 -8.40 22.56
N THR A 266 5.05 -9.57 23.19
CA THR A 266 6.02 -10.17 24.12
C THR A 266 7.35 -10.50 23.44
N ILE A 267 7.31 -11.07 22.22
CA ILE A 267 8.53 -11.37 21.44
C ILE A 267 9.33 -10.08 21.19
N ILE A 268 8.67 -9.05 20.68
CA ILE A 268 9.31 -7.76 20.38
C ILE A 268 9.81 -7.08 21.65
N ASN A 269 9.04 -7.12 22.74
CA ASN A 269 9.41 -6.49 24.02
C ASN A 269 10.64 -7.14 24.64
N VAL A 270 10.76 -8.47 24.62
CA VAL A 270 11.96 -9.16 25.14
C VAL A 270 13.20 -8.70 24.36
N LEU A 271 13.13 -8.70 23.02
CA LEU A 271 14.27 -8.31 22.17
C LEU A 271 14.67 -6.85 22.37
N THR A 272 13.68 -5.95 22.37
CA THR A 272 13.92 -4.51 22.48
C THR A 272 14.38 -4.09 23.89
N THR A 273 13.86 -4.74 24.93
CA THR A 273 14.20 -4.43 26.34
C THR A 273 15.54 -5.02 26.75
N GLN A 274 15.77 -6.29 26.43
CA GLN A 274 17.03 -6.97 26.76
C GLN A 274 18.18 -6.50 25.86
N ASN A 275 17.84 -6.01 24.67
CA ASN A 275 18.76 -5.48 23.66
C ASN A 275 20.06 -6.30 23.51
N PRO A 276 19.95 -7.62 23.26
CA PRO A 276 21.12 -8.49 23.22
C PRO A 276 22.05 -8.10 22.06
N HIS A 277 23.31 -8.50 22.19
CA HIS A 277 24.27 -8.48 21.11
C HIS A 277 23.85 -9.47 20.01
N VAL A 278 23.96 -9.02 18.77
CA VAL A 278 23.75 -9.82 17.58
C VAL A 278 25.06 -9.82 16.77
N ASN A 279 25.58 -11.02 16.51
CA ASN A 279 26.68 -11.15 15.55
C ASN A 279 26.11 -10.83 14.17
N GLY A 280 26.87 -10.21 13.27
CA GLY A 280 26.35 -9.59 12.03
C GLY A 280 25.79 -10.56 10.97
N GLY A 281 25.37 -11.76 11.37
CA GLY A 281 24.72 -12.78 10.55
C GLY A 281 25.61 -13.31 9.44
N GLY A 282 26.93 -13.14 9.54
CA GLY A 282 27.85 -13.41 8.42
C GLY A 282 27.57 -12.55 7.17
N GLY A 283 26.85 -11.43 7.32
CA GLY A 283 26.38 -10.60 6.22
C GLY A 283 25.00 -10.97 5.66
N ALA A 284 24.32 -11.98 6.21
CA ALA A 284 23.02 -12.47 5.73
C ALA A 284 21.97 -11.35 5.60
N TRP A 285 21.93 -10.40 6.53
CA TRP A 285 20.95 -9.32 6.55
C TRP A 285 21.36 -8.09 5.73
N GLY A 286 22.44 -8.18 4.96
CA GLY A 286 22.93 -7.10 4.09
C GLY A 286 23.52 -5.88 4.78
N PHE A 287 23.68 -5.90 6.11
CA PHE A 287 24.35 -4.83 6.87
C PHE A 287 25.89 -4.94 6.86
N SER A 288 26.48 -5.48 5.79
CA SER A 288 27.95 -5.66 5.65
C SER A 288 28.63 -6.36 6.83
N GLY A 289 27.93 -7.26 7.52
CA GLY A 289 28.46 -7.97 8.70
C GLY A 289 28.54 -7.10 9.97
N LYS A 290 27.86 -5.95 10.01
CA LYS A 290 27.78 -5.08 11.19
C LYS A 290 27.32 -5.89 12.41
N THR A 291 28.13 -5.90 13.45
CA THR A 291 27.81 -6.46 14.76
C THR A 291 27.44 -5.32 15.70
N GLY A 292 26.64 -5.62 16.72
CA GLY A 292 26.16 -4.62 17.66
C GLY A 292 25.01 -5.17 18.49
N ASN A 293 24.26 -4.30 19.15
CA ASN A 293 23.01 -4.72 19.78
C ASN A 293 21.87 -4.76 18.75
N VAL A 294 20.83 -5.53 19.05
CA VAL A 294 19.69 -5.72 18.12
C VAL A 294 18.98 -4.42 17.76
N MET A 295 18.92 -3.44 18.67
CA MET A 295 18.29 -2.14 18.39
C MET A 295 19.12 -1.26 17.46
N ASP A 296 20.46 -1.32 17.53
CA ASP A 296 21.37 -0.57 16.64
C ASP A 296 21.36 -1.09 15.19
N ILE A 297 20.90 -2.32 14.99
CA ILE A 297 20.87 -2.98 13.67
C ILE A 297 19.45 -3.03 13.13
N PHE A 298 18.46 -3.34 13.97
CA PHE A 298 17.08 -3.61 13.57
C PHE A 298 16.05 -2.69 14.23
N GLY A 299 16.47 -1.62 14.91
CA GLY A 299 15.58 -0.72 15.65
C GLY A 299 14.41 -0.19 14.82
N ASP A 300 14.67 0.23 13.59
CA ASP A 300 13.62 0.72 12.68
C ASP A 300 12.62 -0.40 12.31
N SER A 301 13.11 -1.62 12.05
CA SER A 301 12.27 -2.79 11.79
C SER A 301 11.41 -3.16 13.00
N PHE A 302 11.99 -3.14 14.21
CA PHE A 302 11.23 -3.39 15.44
C PHE A 302 10.19 -2.30 15.70
N ASN A 303 10.50 -1.03 15.44
CA ASN A 303 9.56 0.06 15.57
C ASN A 303 8.38 -0.11 14.60
N ALA A 304 8.66 -0.45 13.34
CA ALA A 304 7.63 -0.74 12.34
C ALA A 304 6.72 -1.89 12.79
N ILE A 305 7.29 -3.02 13.23
CA ILE A 305 6.52 -4.19 13.71
C ILE A 305 5.73 -3.86 14.98
N ASN A 306 6.27 -3.05 15.88
CA ASN A 306 5.55 -2.61 17.07
C ASN A 306 4.33 -1.74 16.71
N GLU A 307 4.46 -0.83 15.74
CA GLU A 307 3.34 -0.05 15.22
C GLU A 307 2.32 -0.93 14.47
N MET A 308 2.77 -1.96 13.74
CA MET A 308 1.87 -2.98 13.16
C MET A 308 1.02 -3.65 14.25
N ILE A 309 1.65 -4.10 15.35
CA ILE A 309 0.95 -4.74 16.47
C ILE A 309 -0.07 -3.78 17.10
N LYS A 310 0.31 -2.53 17.38
CA LYS A 310 -0.59 -1.51 17.95
C LYS A 310 -1.78 -1.20 17.04
N ASN A 311 -1.53 -1.03 15.74
CA ASN A 311 -2.60 -0.78 14.77
C ASN A 311 -3.53 -1.99 14.62
N ALA A 312 -2.98 -3.21 14.62
CA ALA A 312 -3.78 -4.44 14.61
C ALA A 312 -4.62 -4.62 15.89
N GLN A 313 -4.08 -4.31 17.08
CA GLN A 313 -4.82 -4.31 18.33
C GLN A 313 -5.98 -3.30 18.30
N THR A 314 -5.72 -2.10 17.77
CA THR A 314 -6.76 -1.06 17.65
C THR A 314 -7.83 -1.46 16.63
N ALA A 315 -7.44 -2.04 15.49
CA ALA A 315 -8.38 -2.56 14.50
C ALA A 315 -9.25 -3.69 15.07
N LEU A 316 -8.67 -4.59 15.86
CA LEU A 316 -9.40 -5.67 16.54
C LEU A 316 -10.45 -5.10 17.49
N GLU A 317 -10.09 -4.13 18.33
CA GLU A 317 -11.02 -3.50 19.27
C GLU A 317 -12.18 -2.79 18.55
N LYS A 318 -11.88 -2.03 17.49
CA LYS A 318 -12.90 -1.39 16.65
C LYS A 318 -13.79 -2.41 15.95
N THR A 319 -13.25 -3.55 15.54
CA THR A 319 -14.02 -4.66 14.95
C THR A 319 -14.97 -5.30 15.96
N LYS A 320 -14.54 -5.47 17.22
CA LYS A 320 -15.41 -5.94 18.31
C LYS A 320 -16.58 -4.98 18.55
N GLN A 321 -16.30 -3.67 18.54
CA GLN A 321 -17.32 -2.62 18.69
C GLN A 321 -18.30 -2.61 17.52
N LEU A 322 -17.81 -2.75 16.28
CA LEU A 322 -18.65 -2.88 15.08
C LEU A 322 -19.60 -4.08 15.21
N ASN A 323 -19.07 -5.26 15.58
CA ASN A 323 -19.85 -6.48 15.73
C ASN A 323 -21.00 -6.35 16.75
N ALA A 324 -20.78 -5.63 17.85
CA ALA A 324 -21.83 -5.39 18.86
C ALA A 324 -23.00 -4.56 18.30
N ASN A 325 -22.73 -3.67 17.34
CA ASN A 325 -23.70 -2.76 16.75
C ASN A 325 -24.43 -3.32 15.51
N GLU A 326 -23.95 -4.43 14.92
CA GLU A 326 -24.57 -5.06 13.74
C GLU A 326 -25.94 -5.70 14.02
N ASN A 327 -26.29 -5.96 15.29
CA ASN A 327 -27.58 -6.56 15.66
C ASN A 327 -28.80 -5.66 15.39
N THR A 328 -28.57 -4.39 15.07
CA THR A 328 -29.60 -3.43 14.69
C THR A 328 -29.71 -3.36 13.17
N GLN A 329 -30.80 -3.92 12.63
CA GLN A 329 -31.11 -3.85 11.19
C GLN A 329 -31.46 -2.41 10.83
N ILE A 330 -30.71 -1.81 9.91
CA ILE A 330 -31.03 -0.49 9.35
C ILE A 330 -32.12 -0.69 8.30
N THR A 331 -33.23 0.00 8.43
CA THR A 331 -34.30 0.02 7.41
C THR A 331 -34.65 1.45 7.08
N GLN A 332 -34.84 1.74 5.79
CA GLN A 332 -35.38 3.02 5.37
C GLN A 332 -36.92 3.00 5.44
N PRO A 333 -37.59 4.16 5.57
CA PRO A 333 -39.04 4.25 5.54
C PRO A 333 -39.66 3.81 4.21
N ASP A 334 -40.87 3.26 4.27
CA ASP A 334 -41.69 3.02 3.08
C ASP A 334 -41.99 4.34 2.35
N ASN A 335 -41.82 4.35 1.02
CA ASN A 335 -41.97 5.55 0.17
C ASN A 335 -41.05 6.72 0.53
N PHE A 336 -39.83 6.45 1.02
CA PHE A 336 -38.83 7.48 1.31
C PHE A 336 -38.60 8.42 0.10
N ASN A 337 -38.73 9.73 0.34
CA ASN A 337 -38.37 10.78 -0.60
C ASN A 337 -37.32 11.69 0.07
N PRO A 338 -36.06 11.69 -0.39
CA PRO A 338 -34.99 12.44 0.27
C PRO A 338 -35.19 13.98 0.29
N TYR A 339 -36.10 14.50 -0.54
CA TYR A 339 -36.46 15.91 -0.61
C TYR A 339 -37.50 16.33 0.44
N THR A 340 -38.50 15.47 0.69
CA THR A 340 -39.66 15.79 1.55
C THR A 340 -39.70 15.04 2.87
N SER A 341 -39.10 13.85 2.95
CA SER A 341 -39.10 13.02 4.15
C SER A 341 -38.28 13.69 5.27
N GLU A 342 -38.92 13.84 6.43
CA GLU A 342 -38.28 14.34 7.66
C GLU A 342 -37.44 13.24 8.33
N ASP A 343 -37.90 11.98 8.29
CA ASP A 343 -37.18 10.86 8.86
C ASP A 343 -35.98 10.46 7.97
N LYS A 344 -34.79 10.78 8.47
CA LYS A 344 -33.49 10.41 7.88
C LYS A 344 -32.59 9.72 8.90
N GLY A 345 -33.17 9.20 10.00
CA GLY A 345 -32.41 8.56 11.08
C GLY A 345 -31.58 7.38 10.57
N PHE A 346 -32.17 6.57 9.69
CA PHE A 346 -31.50 5.44 9.05
C PHE A 346 -30.24 5.85 8.27
N ALA A 347 -30.24 7.03 7.63
CA ALA A 347 -29.08 7.52 6.89
C ALA A 347 -27.95 7.97 7.82
N GLN A 348 -28.28 8.46 9.02
CA GLN A 348 -27.30 8.74 10.05
C GLN A 348 -26.67 7.45 10.59
N GLU A 349 -27.47 6.40 10.80
CA GLU A 349 -26.96 5.08 11.19
C GLU A 349 -26.07 4.47 10.10
N MET A 350 -26.48 4.57 8.84
CA MET A 350 -25.71 4.17 7.67
C MET A 350 -24.35 4.90 7.63
N LEU A 351 -24.35 6.22 7.86
CA LEU A 351 -23.14 7.03 7.92
C LEU A 351 -22.22 6.61 9.08
N ASN A 352 -22.79 6.37 10.27
CA ASN A 352 -22.02 5.93 11.43
C ASN A 352 -21.36 4.56 11.18
N ARG A 353 -22.10 3.62 10.59
CA ARG A 353 -21.59 2.29 10.23
C ARG A 353 -20.49 2.37 9.18
N ALA A 354 -20.68 3.16 8.12
CA ALA A 354 -19.67 3.37 7.09
C ALA A 354 -18.40 4.03 7.66
N ASN A 355 -18.53 5.00 8.57
CA ASN A 355 -17.38 5.62 9.24
C ASN A 355 -16.61 4.63 10.12
N ALA A 356 -17.30 3.78 10.89
CA ALA A 356 -16.65 2.76 11.71
C ALA A 356 -15.88 1.75 10.86
N GLN A 357 -16.46 1.29 9.75
CA GLN A 357 -15.78 0.40 8.80
C GLN A 357 -14.58 1.09 8.13
N ALA A 358 -14.72 2.35 7.72
CA ALA A 358 -13.62 3.12 7.14
C ALA A 358 -12.45 3.29 8.13
N GLU A 359 -12.73 3.48 9.42
CA GLU A 359 -11.71 3.55 10.47
C GLU A 359 -10.94 2.21 10.59
N ILE A 360 -11.65 1.08 10.62
CA ILE A 360 -11.04 -0.26 10.66
C ILE A 360 -10.17 -0.51 9.42
N LEU A 361 -10.69 -0.20 8.23
CA LEU A 361 -9.96 -0.36 6.96
C LEU A 361 -8.71 0.53 6.90
N ASN A 362 -8.78 1.75 7.42
CA ASN A 362 -7.64 2.65 7.51
C ASN A 362 -6.56 2.13 8.48
N LEU A 363 -6.96 1.54 9.61
CA LEU A 363 -6.01 0.89 10.52
C LEU A 363 -5.37 -0.35 9.87
N ALA A 364 -6.15 -1.14 9.13
CA ALA A 364 -5.67 -2.29 8.38
C ALA A 364 -4.64 -1.87 7.31
N GLN A 365 -4.92 -0.79 6.57
CA GLN A 365 -3.97 -0.22 5.61
C GLN A 365 -2.68 0.25 6.30
N GLN A 366 -2.78 0.91 7.45
CA GLN A 366 -1.59 1.35 8.20
C GLN A 366 -0.71 0.18 8.65
N VAL A 367 -1.28 -1.01 8.92
CA VAL A 367 -0.45 -2.21 9.19
C VAL A 367 0.37 -2.59 7.97
N ALA A 368 -0.21 -2.55 6.76
CA ALA A 368 0.51 -2.80 5.52
C ALA A 368 1.58 -1.72 5.27
N ASP A 369 1.24 -0.45 5.47
CA ASP A 369 2.15 0.68 5.28
C ASP A 369 3.34 0.62 6.26
N ASN A 370 3.08 0.26 7.53
CA ASN A 370 4.14 0.03 8.51
C ASN A 370 5.06 -1.11 8.08
N PHE A 371 4.54 -2.21 7.54
CA PHE A 371 5.38 -3.27 6.99
C PHE A 371 6.22 -2.79 5.80
N HIS A 372 5.62 -2.02 4.89
CA HIS A 372 6.34 -1.42 3.76
C HIS A 372 7.43 -0.41 4.18
N SER A 373 7.31 0.16 5.38
CA SER A 373 8.31 1.08 5.93
C SER A 373 9.60 0.37 6.37
N ILE A 374 9.59 -0.97 6.56
CA ILE A 374 10.79 -1.74 6.87
C ILE A 374 11.79 -1.63 5.71
N GLN A 375 12.97 -1.09 6.00
CA GLN A 375 14.01 -0.83 4.99
C GLN A 375 15.08 -1.93 4.99
N GLY A 376 15.72 -2.11 3.83
CA GLY A 376 16.84 -3.02 3.65
C GLY A 376 16.44 -4.47 3.39
N PRO A 377 17.43 -5.38 3.24
CA PRO A 377 17.18 -6.77 2.83
C PRO A 377 16.30 -7.56 3.80
N ILE A 378 16.25 -7.14 5.06
CA ILE A 378 15.41 -7.78 6.08
C ILE A 378 13.93 -7.84 5.70
N GLN A 379 13.41 -6.85 4.95
CA GLN A 379 12.03 -6.91 4.47
C GLN A 379 11.81 -8.10 3.53
N GLN A 380 12.76 -8.34 2.62
CA GLN A 380 12.73 -9.49 1.72
C GLN A 380 12.89 -10.79 2.50
N ASP A 381 13.83 -10.85 3.46
CA ASP A 381 14.02 -12.02 4.32
C ASP A 381 12.74 -12.38 5.08
N LEU A 382 11.94 -11.38 5.51
CA LEU A 382 10.64 -11.57 6.16
C LEU A 382 9.56 -12.11 5.21
N GLU A 383 9.63 -11.77 3.92
CA GLU A 383 8.67 -12.23 2.90
C GLU A 383 9.01 -13.62 2.34
N GLU A 384 10.24 -14.08 2.50
CA GLU A 384 10.73 -15.35 1.97
C GLU A 384 10.62 -16.50 2.98
N CYS A 385 10.55 -17.72 2.46
CA CYS A 385 10.63 -18.92 3.29
C CYS A 385 11.49 -19.99 2.62
N THR A 386 12.70 -20.20 3.16
CA THR A 386 13.61 -21.24 2.68
C THR A 386 13.28 -22.63 3.23
N ALA A 387 12.39 -22.72 4.22
CA ALA A 387 11.88 -23.98 4.77
C ALA A 387 10.90 -24.73 3.86
N GLY A 388 10.46 -24.13 2.75
CA GLY A 388 9.52 -24.70 1.78
C GLY A 388 8.04 -24.49 2.12
N SER A 389 7.66 -24.40 3.41
CA SER A 389 6.31 -24.04 3.84
C SER A 389 6.35 -23.22 5.13
N ALA A 390 5.59 -22.13 5.18
CA ALA A 390 5.43 -21.36 6.41
C ALA A 390 4.63 -22.12 7.49
N GLY A 391 4.88 -21.80 8.76
CA GLY A 391 4.29 -22.48 9.91
C GLY A 391 4.91 -23.84 10.27
N VAL A 392 5.99 -24.24 9.59
CA VAL A 392 6.79 -25.44 9.90
C VAL A 392 8.25 -25.02 10.10
N ILE A 393 8.85 -25.43 11.21
CA ILE A 393 10.26 -25.16 11.51
C ILE A 393 11.09 -26.38 11.11
N ASN A 394 12.12 -26.12 10.32
CA ASN A 394 13.11 -27.11 9.89
C ASN A 394 14.51 -26.45 9.77
N ASP A 395 15.49 -27.24 9.38
CA ASP A 395 16.89 -26.82 9.29
C ASP A 395 17.16 -25.77 8.20
N ASN A 396 16.16 -25.39 7.40
CA ASN A 396 16.23 -24.30 6.44
C ASN A 396 15.42 -23.07 6.87
N THR A 397 14.88 -23.02 8.09
CA THR A 397 14.07 -21.85 8.53
C THR A 397 14.91 -20.65 8.96
N TYR A 398 16.12 -20.88 9.47
CA TYR A 398 16.99 -19.80 9.94
C TYR A 398 17.21 -18.74 8.84
N GLY A 399 17.17 -17.47 9.21
CA GLY A 399 17.42 -16.38 8.27
C GLY A 399 16.28 -16.06 7.30
N SER A 400 15.12 -16.74 7.41
CA SER A 400 13.94 -16.46 6.58
C SER A 400 12.64 -16.41 7.40
N GLY A 401 11.73 -15.51 7.03
CA GLY A 401 10.43 -15.30 7.67
C GLY A 401 9.38 -16.29 7.18
N CYS A 402 9.52 -17.57 7.55
CA CYS A 402 8.59 -18.66 7.25
C CYS A 402 7.23 -18.55 8.00
N ALA A 403 6.53 -17.43 7.78
CA ALA A 403 5.32 -17.03 8.46
C ALA A 403 4.22 -16.47 7.52
N PHE A 404 4.25 -16.69 6.20
CA PHE A 404 3.21 -16.23 5.24
C PHE A 404 3.06 -14.71 5.12
N VAL A 405 4.12 -13.94 5.39
CA VAL A 405 4.08 -12.47 5.37
C VAL A 405 3.63 -11.96 3.99
N LYS A 406 4.23 -12.46 2.90
CA LYS A 406 3.95 -12.03 1.54
C LYS A 406 2.51 -12.30 1.10
N GLU A 407 2.01 -13.51 1.33
CA GLU A 407 0.65 -13.91 0.97
C GLU A 407 -0.38 -13.10 1.76
N THR A 408 -0.11 -12.89 3.05
CA THR A 408 -1.00 -12.13 3.94
C THR A 408 -1.02 -10.66 3.58
N LEU A 409 0.14 -10.06 3.27
CA LEU A 409 0.25 -8.67 2.81
C LEU A 409 -0.52 -8.44 1.51
N ASN A 410 -0.35 -9.33 0.51
CA ASN A 410 -1.08 -9.25 -0.75
C ASN A 410 -2.60 -9.34 -0.54
N SER A 411 -3.05 -10.27 0.32
CA SER A 411 -4.46 -10.41 0.65
C SER A 411 -5.00 -9.16 1.36
N LEU A 412 -4.24 -8.61 2.31
CA LEU A 412 -4.59 -7.40 3.03
C LEU A 412 -4.79 -6.21 2.08
N VAL A 413 -3.81 -5.93 1.21
CA VAL A 413 -3.86 -4.80 0.29
C VAL A 413 -5.03 -4.94 -0.69
N GLN A 414 -5.22 -6.13 -1.26
CA GLN A 414 -6.31 -6.39 -2.21
C GLN A 414 -7.69 -6.16 -1.58
N HIS A 415 -7.95 -6.74 -0.41
CA HIS A 415 -9.27 -6.66 0.22
C HIS A 415 -9.52 -5.30 0.85
N THR A 416 -8.48 -4.61 1.34
CA THR A 416 -8.62 -3.23 1.86
C THR A 416 -9.04 -2.28 0.73
N ALA A 417 -8.46 -2.40 -0.46
CA ALA A 417 -8.86 -1.61 -1.62
C ALA A 417 -10.31 -1.90 -2.06
N TYR A 418 -10.69 -3.18 -2.12
CA TYR A 418 -12.05 -3.58 -2.51
C TYR A 418 -13.11 -3.03 -1.54
N TYR A 419 -12.97 -3.31 -0.24
CA TYR A 419 -13.93 -2.87 0.78
C TYR A 419 -13.87 -1.37 1.02
N GLY A 420 -12.70 -0.74 0.89
CA GLY A 420 -12.53 0.71 1.02
C GLY A 420 -13.33 1.48 -0.02
N ASN A 421 -13.32 1.05 -1.28
CA ASN A 421 -14.10 1.67 -2.35
C ASN A 421 -15.61 1.56 -2.08
N GLN A 422 -16.06 0.38 -1.67
CA GLN A 422 -17.45 0.12 -1.34
C GLN A 422 -17.89 1.05 -0.19
N VAL A 423 -17.24 0.96 0.97
CA VAL A 423 -17.57 1.73 2.19
C VAL A 423 -17.57 3.24 1.94
N ASN A 424 -16.61 3.75 1.14
CA ASN A 424 -16.55 5.17 0.79
C ASN A 424 -17.74 5.60 -0.08
N GLN A 425 -18.19 4.75 -1.02
CA GLN A 425 -19.38 5.03 -1.82
C GLN A 425 -20.63 5.08 -0.94
N GLU A 426 -20.80 4.14 -0.01
CA GLU A 426 -21.94 4.14 0.90
C GLU A 426 -21.91 5.32 1.87
N LYS A 427 -20.74 5.69 2.39
CA LYS A 427 -20.56 6.90 3.19
C LYS A 427 -21.02 8.16 2.44
N ALA A 428 -20.60 8.31 1.18
CA ALA A 428 -20.99 9.44 0.35
C ALA A 428 -22.50 9.45 0.06
N LEU A 429 -23.10 8.28 -0.17
CA LEU A 429 -24.54 8.14 -0.33
C LEU A 429 -25.31 8.56 0.93
N ALA A 430 -24.90 8.07 2.11
CA ALA A 430 -25.52 8.43 3.39
C ALA A 430 -25.46 9.94 3.65
N GLN A 431 -24.30 10.57 3.41
CA GLN A 431 -24.13 12.03 3.49
C GLN A 431 -25.03 12.78 2.51
N THR A 432 -25.17 12.26 1.29
CA THR A 432 -26.06 12.85 0.27
C THR A 432 -27.51 12.78 0.68
N ILE A 433 -27.96 11.68 1.30
CA ILE A 433 -29.33 11.55 1.81
C ILE A 433 -29.61 12.57 2.91
N LEU A 434 -28.67 12.71 3.87
CA LEU A 434 -28.77 13.68 4.97
C LEU A 434 -28.84 15.12 4.44
N ASN A 435 -27.98 15.46 3.48
CA ASN A 435 -27.82 16.83 2.94
C ASN A 435 -28.46 17.02 1.56
N PHE A 436 -29.52 16.28 1.25
CA PHE A 436 -30.02 16.14 -0.13
C PHE A 436 -30.41 17.46 -0.81
N LYS A 437 -31.04 18.40 -0.09
CA LYS A 437 -31.40 19.71 -0.65
C LYS A 437 -30.16 20.53 -1.04
N GLU A 438 -29.10 20.44 -0.25
CA GLU A 438 -27.82 21.10 -0.54
C GLU A 438 -27.12 20.44 -1.75
N ALA A 439 -27.18 19.10 -1.84
CA ALA A 439 -26.67 18.37 -3.00
C ALA A 439 -27.38 18.80 -4.30
N LEU A 440 -28.72 18.93 -4.29
CA LEU A 440 -29.47 19.44 -5.44
C LEU A 440 -29.12 20.89 -5.79
N ASN A 441 -28.95 21.75 -4.78
CA ASN A 441 -28.55 23.15 -5.00
C ASN A 441 -27.15 23.23 -5.63
N THR A 442 -26.23 22.37 -5.19
CA THR A 442 -24.88 22.25 -5.74
C THR A 442 -24.93 21.77 -7.19
N LEU A 443 -25.71 20.72 -7.50
CA LEU A 443 -25.91 20.28 -8.88
C LEU A 443 -26.46 21.38 -9.79
N ASN A 444 -27.43 22.16 -9.32
CA ASN A 444 -27.98 23.27 -10.11
C ASN A 444 -26.93 24.34 -10.42
N LYS A 445 -26.15 24.71 -9.39
CA LYS A 445 -25.06 25.69 -9.52
C LYS A 445 -23.98 25.19 -10.47
N ASP A 446 -23.56 23.93 -10.32
CA ASP A 446 -22.53 23.32 -11.15
C ASP A 446 -23.00 23.15 -12.59
N SER A 447 -24.23 22.71 -12.82
CA SER A 447 -24.84 22.66 -14.15
C SER A 447 -24.83 24.02 -14.85
N THR A 448 -25.17 25.08 -14.11
CA THR A 448 -25.13 26.46 -14.61
C THR A 448 -23.69 26.89 -14.93
N ALA A 449 -22.75 26.61 -14.03
CA ALA A 449 -21.34 26.93 -14.19
C ALA A 449 -20.69 26.18 -15.37
N ILE A 450 -21.02 24.90 -15.56
CA ILE A 450 -20.56 24.06 -16.68
C ILE A 450 -21.04 24.64 -18.00
N ASN A 451 -22.35 24.86 -18.16
CA ASN A 451 -22.91 25.37 -19.40
C ASN A 451 -22.41 26.79 -19.71
N ASN A 452 -22.24 27.64 -18.69
CA ASN A 452 -21.60 28.95 -18.84
C ASN A 452 -20.12 28.84 -19.19
N GLY A 453 -19.37 27.94 -18.57
CA GLY A 453 -17.95 27.71 -18.89
C GLY A 453 -17.77 27.32 -20.35
N ILE A 454 -18.61 26.39 -20.84
CA ILE A 454 -18.62 25.95 -22.23
C ILE A 454 -18.98 27.07 -23.20
N SER A 455 -19.95 27.93 -22.87
CA SER A 455 -20.36 29.03 -23.77
C SER A 455 -19.25 30.04 -24.02
N HIS A 456 -18.27 30.15 -23.10
CA HIS A 456 -17.09 31.00 -23.22
C HIS A 456 -15.87 30.29 -23.85
N LEU A 457 -15.99 29.02 -24.22
CA LEU A 457 -14.94 28.30 -24.94
C LEU A 457 -14.99 28.60 -26.44
N PRO A 458 -13.84 28.84 -27.10
CA PRO A 458 -13.79 29.08 -28.53
C PRO A 458 -14.23 27.82 -29.30
N ASN A 459 -15.10 28.00 -30.31
CA ASN A 459 -15.59 26.93 -31.19
C ASN A 459 -16.30 25.75 -30.48
N ALA A 460 -16.78 25.92 -29.25
CA ALA A 460 -17.39 24.86 -28.45
C ALA A 460 -18.90 24.65 -28.67
N LYS A 461 -19.45 25.04 -29.84
CA LYS A 461 -20.90 24.91 -30.12
C LYS A 461 -21.41 23.47 -29.98
N SER A 462 -20.61 22.47 -30.37
CA SER A 462 -20.97 21.05 -30.24
C SER A 462 -21.06 20.58 -28.78
N LEU A 463 -20.43 21.29 -27.86
CA LEU A 463 -20.38 20.96 -26.44
C LEU A 463 -21.46 21.69 -25.63
N GLN A 464 -22.18 22.67 -26.23
CA GLN A 464 -23.22 23.42 -25.54
C GLN A 464 -24.34 22.51 -25.05
N ASN A 465 -25.00 22.94 -23.96
CA ASN A 465 -26.02 22.16 -23.26
C ASN A 465 -25.46 20.78 -22.86
N MET A 466 -24.38 20.78 -22.11
CA MET A 466 -23.74 19.54 -21.64
C MET A 466 -24.56 18.88 -20.55
N THR A 467 -25.16 19.70 -19.70
CA THR A 467 -26.00 19.28 -18.58
C THR A 467 -27.40 19.83 -18.74
N HIS A 468 -28.39 19.07 -18.30
CA HIS A 468 -29.80 19.47 -18.30
C HIS A 468 -30.45 19.14 -16.96
N ALA A 469 -31.43 19.94 -16.56
CA ALA A 469 -32.30 19.66 -15.43
C ALA A 469 -33.75 19.66 -15.95
N THR A 470 -34.46 18.56 -15.72
CA THR A 470 -35.87 18.43 -16.09
C THR A 470 -36.69 17.98 -14.90
N GLN A 471 -37.95 18.41 -14.83
CA GLN A 471 -38.88 17.89 -13.86
C GLN A 471 -39.44 16.57 -14.40
N ASN A 472 -39.15 15.45 -13.74
CA ASN A 472 -39.67 14.15 -14.13
C ASN A 472 -41.13 14.02 -13.63
N PRO A 473 -42.12 13.82 -14.53
CA PRO A 473 -43.51 13.66 -14.14
C PRO A 473 -43.77 12.47 -13.21
N ASN A 474 -42.88 11.47 -13.23
CA ASN A 474 -42.96 10.25 -12.43
C ASN A 474 -42.12 10.31 -11.14
N SER A 475 -41.42 11.42 -10.88
CA SER A 475 -40.69 11.62 -9.62
C SER A 475 -41.59 12.30 -8.58
N PRO A 476 -41.47 11.97 -7.29
CA PRO A 476 -42.24 12.64 -6.26
C PRO A 476 -41.87 14.14 -6.18
N GLU A 477 -42.79 14.94 -5.64
CA GLU A 477 -42.77 16.40 -5.75
C GLU A 477 -41.44 17.01 -5.26
N GLY A 478 -40.85 17.89 -6.08
CA GLY A 478 -39.61 18.62 -5.78
C GLY A 478 -38.30 18.01 -6.28
N LEU A 479 -38.31 16.81 -6.85
CA LEU A 479 -37.12 16.16 -7.43
C LEU A 479 -36.92 16.57 -8.90
N LEU A 480 -35.86 17.35 -9.16
CA LEU A 480 -35.34 17.57 -10.51
C LEU A 480 -34.45 16.41 -10.93
N THR A 481 -34.61 15.93 -12.16
CA THR A 481 -33.71 14.97 -12.79
C THR A 481 -32.61 15.72 -13.51
N TYR A 482 -31.38 15.54 -13.04
CA TYR A 482 -30.18 16.09 -13.66
C TYR A 482 -29.58 15.06 -14.62
N SER A 483 -29.27 15.47 -15.84
CA SER A 483 -28.63 14.63 -16.85
C SER A 483 -27.35 15.27 -17.37
N LEU A 484 -26.46 14.40 -17.85
CA LEU A 484 -25.19 14.74 -18.50
C LEU A 484 -25.17 14.03 -19.85
N ASP A 485 -24.85 14.75 -20.93
CA ASP A 485 -24.66 14.15 -22.25
C ASP A 485 -23.30 13.43 -22.29
N THR A 486 -23.34 12.10 -22.19
CA THR A 486 -22.16 11.25 -22.16
C THR A 486 -21.27 11.41 -23.39
N ASN A 487 -21.84 11.64 -24.57
CA ASN A 487 -21.06 11.81 -25.81
C ASN A 487 -20.26 13.11 -25.77
N LYS A 488 -20.91 14.20 -25.36
CA LYS A 488 -20.24 15.50 -25.24
C LYS A 488 -19.22 15.50 -24.09
N TYR A 489 -19.52 14.84 -22.99
CA TYR A 489 -18.60 14.64 -21.87
C TYR A 489 -17.33 13.90 -22.33
N ASN A 490 -17.48 12.77 -23.03
CA ASN A 490 -16.35 12.02 -23.59
C ASN A 490 -15.55 12.85 -24.60
N GLN A 491 -16.23 13.62 -25.46
CA GLN A 491 -15.56 14.53 -26.39
C GLN A 491 -14.72 15.58 -25.65
N LEU A 492 -15.25 16.17 -24.59
CA LEU A 492 -14.54 17.14 -23.78
C LEU A 492 -13.33 16.53 -23.08
N GLN A 493 -13.48 15.33 -22.48
CA GLN A 493 -12.36 14.63 -21.85
C GLN A 493 -11.22 14.34 -22.82
N THR A 494 -11.54 13.90 -24.04
CA THR A 494 -10.54 13.71 -25.11
C THR A 494 -9.84 15.03 -25.46
N ILE A 495 -10.58 16.12 -25.62
CA ILE A 495 -9.98 17.44 -25.91
C ILE A 495 -9.05 17.89 -24.77
N THR A 496 -9.48 17.71 -23.52
CA THR A 496 -8.67 18.03 -22.33
C THR A 496 -7.37 17.22 -22.31
N GLN A 497 -7.43 15.91 -22.59
CA GLN A 497 -6.23 15.06 -22.66
C GLN A 497 -5.28 15.50 -23.78
N GLU A 498 -5.79 15.81 -24.98
CA GLU A 498 -4.97 16.25 -26.10
C GLU A 498 -4.34 17.64 -25.87
N LEU A 499 -5.08 18.57 -25.25
CA LEU A 499 -4.53 19.85 -24.80
C LEU A 499 -3.46 19.65 -23.71
N GLY A 500 -3.66 18.67 -22.81
CA GLY A 500 -2.70 18.31 -21.78
C GLY A 500 -1.38 17.76 -22.33
N LYS A 501 -1.42 17.02 -23.45
CA LYS A 501 -0.25 16.51 -24.16
C LYS A 501 0.48 17.57 -24.99
N ASN A 502 -0.12 18.73 -25.20
CA ASN A 502 0.47 19.76 -26.06
C ASN A 502 1.74 20.35 -25.42
N PRO A 503 2.92 20.22 -26.05
CA PRO A 503 4.17 20.69 -25.47
C PRO A 503 4.18 22.22 -25.28
N PHE A 504 3.44 22.97 -26.11
CA PHE A 504 3.32 24.42 -26.03
C PHE A 504 2.40 24.92 -24.92
N ARG A 505 1.74 24.02 -24.19
CA ARG A 505 0.97 24.34 -22.97
C ARG A 505 1.85 25.16 -22.01
N ARG A 506 3.09 24.73 -21.75
CA ARG A 506 3.98 25.35 -20.75
C ARG A 506 4.95 26.41 -21.26
N PHE A 507 5.02 26.66 -22.58
CA PHE A 507 6.00 27.60 -23.14
C PHE A 507 5.38 28.99 -23.33
N GLY A 508 5.50 29.84 -22.31
CA GLY A 508 4.92 31.18 -22.27
C GLY A 508 5.65 32.25 -23.10
N VAL A 509 6.97 32.17 -23.30
CA VAL A 509 7.75 33.11 -24.12
C VAL A 509 9.05 32.41 -24.54
N ILE A 510 9.43 32.43 -25.83
CA ILE A 510 10.84 32.28 -26.20
C ILE A 510 11.41 33.70 -26.21
N ASP A 511 12.09 34.09 -25.12
CA ASP A 511 12.87 35.33 -25.12
C ASP A 511 14.20 35.00 -25.79
N TYR A 512 14.34 35.36 -27.06
CA TYR A 512 15.63 35.23 -27.74
C TYR A 512 16.44 36.48 -27.42
N GLN A 513 17.58 36.30 -26.76
CA GLN A 513 18.57 37.35 -26.60
C GLN A 513 18.94 37.92 -27.97
N ASN A 514 18.73 39.21 -28.15
CA ASN A 514 19.13 39.94 -29.35
C ASN A 514 20.66 39.93 -29.43
N ASN A 515 21.25 39.06 -30.26
CA ASN A 515 22.69 39.04 -30.44
C ASN A 515 23.05 39.98 -31.60
N ASN A 516 23.46 41.21 -31.27
CA ASN A 516 24.11 42.12 -32.22
C ASN A 516 25.50 41.56 -32.56
N GLY A 517 25.55 40.57 -33.44
CA GLY A 517 26.79 40.02 -33.97
C GLY A 517 26.67 39.84 -35.47
N ALA A 518 27.40 40.65 -36.24
CA ALA A 518 27.56 40.43 -37.68
C ALA A 518 28.14 39.03 -37.92
N MET A 519 27.35 38.10 -38.46
CA MET A 519 27.83 36.79 -38.89
C MET A 519 27.56 36.59 -40.38
N ASN A 520 28.63 36.63 -41.18
CA ASN A 520 28.68 36.01 -42.50
C ASN A 520 28.95 34.52 -42.29
N GLY A 521 27.93 33.66 -42.36
CA GLY A 521 28.10 32.21 -42.18
C GLY A 521 26.88 31.39 -42.62
N ILE A 522 27.12 30.14 -43.00
CA ILE A 522 26.09 29.15 -43.35
C ILE A 522 25.30 28.81 -42.08
N GLY A 523 23.99 29.07 -42.08
CA GLY A 523 23.10 28.74 -40.97
C GLY A 523 22.29 27.47 -41.27
N VAL A 524 22.15 26.61 -40.27
CA VAL A 524 21.18 25.50 -40.27
C VAL A 524 19.95 25.98 -39.51
N GLN A 525 18.81 26.12 -40.18
CA GLN A 525 17.55 26.48 -39.54
C GLN A 525 16.74 25.19 -39.31
N VAL A 526 16.45 24.90 -38.05
CA VAL A 526 15.59 23.78 -37.64
C VAL A 526 14.26 24.37 -37.18
N GLY A 527 13.16 23.97 -37.83
CA GLY A 527 11.83 24.48 -37.52
C GLY A 527 10.78 23.38 -37.52
N TYR A 528 9.76 23.57 -36.68
CA TYR A 528 8.55 22.75 -36.68
C TYR A 528 7.40 23.60 -37.22
N LYS A 529 6.68 23.11 -38.23
CA LYS A 529 5.57 23.82 -38.87
C LYS A 529 4.33 22.95 -38.83
N GLN A 530 3.34 23.38 -38.04
CA GLN A 530 2.03 22.74 -37.95
C GLN A 530 1.03 23.53 -38.81
N PHE A 531 0.34 22.84 -39.74
CA PHE A 531 -0.65 23.46 -40.61
C PHE A 531 -2.06 23.28 -40.05
N PHE A 532 -2.70 24.38 -39.62
CA PHE A 532 -4.15 24.36 -39.33
C PHE A 532 -4.95 24.51 -40.62
N GLY A 533 -5.15 23.39 -41.33
CA GLY A 533 -6.01 23.32 -42.51
C GLY A 533 -7.49 23.21 -42.12
N LYS A 534 -8.27 24.23 -42.48
CA LYS A 534 -9.75 24.19 -42.48
C LYS A 534 -10.22 23.24 -43.58
N LYS A 535 -10.55 21.98 -43.27
CA LYS A 535 -11.34 21.14 -44.20
C LYS A 535 -12.77 21.67 -44.21
N GLY A 536 -13.04 22.57 -45.15
CA GLY A 536 -14.40 22.95 -45.54
C GLY A 536 -15.09 21.76 -46.19
N ILE A 537 -16.32 21.51 -45.75
CA ILE A 537 -17.31 20.68 -46.44
C ILE A 537 -17.67 21.36 -47.76
N GLY A 538 -17.73 20.61 -48.85
CA GLY A 538 -18.27 21.05 -50.14
C GLY A 538 -18.12 19.99 -51.22
N GLY A 539 -19.18 19.18 -51.41
CA GLY A 539 -19.30 18.13 -52.41
C GLY A 539 -20.18 17.00 -51.92
#